data_AF-A0A959Y851-F1
#
_entry.id   AF-A0A959Y851-F1
#
_cell.length_a   1.000
_cell.length_b   1.000
_cell.length_c   1.000
_cell.angle_alpha   90.00
_cell.angle_beta   90.00
_cell.angle_gamma   90.00
#
_symmetry.space_group_name_H-M   'P 1'
#
loop_
_entity.id
_entity.type
_entity.pdbx_description
1 polymer ?
#
loop_
_entity_poly.entity_id
_entity_poly.type
_entity_poly.pdbx_seq_one_letter_code
_entity_poly.pdbx_strand_id
1 'polypeptide(L)' 'MTKLDSKIPDGPLERKWTTHKNSIRVVNPANKRRIDVIVVGTGLAGASAAASLAELGYNVKA' A
#
# COMPACT_ATOMS: atom_id res chain seq x y z
N MET A 1 10.71 1.92 -30.70
CA MET A 1 11.07 2.80 -29.57
C MET A 1 10.16 2.49 -28.39
N THR A 2 10.72 2.09 -27.27
CA THR A 2 9.98 1.87 -26.02
C THR A 2 9.61 3.22 -25.42
N LYS A 3 8.32 3.44 -25.17
CA LYS A 3 7.82 4.68 -24.53
C LYS A 3 8.12 4.61 -23.03
N LEU A 4 8.87 5.59 -22.52
CA LEU A 4 9.11 5.73 -21.08
C LEU A 4 7.87 6.34 -20.43
N ASP A 5 7.26 5.60 -19.50
CA ASP A 5 6.15 6.07 -18.67
C ASP A 5 6.66 6.36 -17.26
N SER A 6 6.73 7.64 -16.91
CA SER A 6 7.21 8.12 -15.62
C SER A 6 6.14 8.10 -14.52
N LYS A 7 4.88 7.76 -14.84
CA LYS A 7 3.75 7.67 -13.88
C LYS A 7 3.62 8.87 -12.93
N ILE A 8 3.92 10.06 -13.43
CA ILE A 8 3.77 11.29 -12.66
C ILE A 8 2.29 11.62 -12.45
N PRO A 9 1.89 12.19 -11.30
CA PRO A 9 0.50 12.58 -11.08
C PRO A 9 0.06 13.67 -12.06
N ASP A 10 -1.22 13.72 -12.39
CA ASP A 10 -1.79 14.73 -13.27
C ASP A 10 -1.89 16.13 -12.62
N GLY A 11 -2.13 17.15 -13.45
CA GLY A 11 -2.40 18.53 -13.01
C GLY A 11 -1.18 19.47 -12.98
N PRO A 12 -1.39 20.74 -12.59
CA PRO A 12 -0.37 21.79 -12.55
C PRO A 12 0.81 21.43 -11.64
N LEU A 13 2.04 21.75 -12.06
CA LEU A 13 3.27 21.38 -11.35
C LEU A 13 3.26 21.78 -9.86
N GLU A 14 2.78 23.00 -9.57
CA GLU A 14 2.65 23.54 -8.21
C GLU A 14 1.80 22.69 -7.27
N ARG A 15 0.74 22.06 -7.77
CA ARG A 15 -0.23 21.31 -6.96
C ARG A 15 -0.15 19.80 -7.16
N LYS A 16 0.51 19.33 -8.22
CA LYS A 16 0.60 17.95 -8.67
C LYS A 16 0.77 16.95 -7.53
N TRP A 17 1.84 17.12 -6.74
CA TRP A 17 2.17 16.20 -5.64
C TRP A 17 1.31 16.40 -4.40
N THR A 18 0.91 17.64 -4.12
CA THR A 18 0.02 17.95 -2.99
C THR A 18 -1.35 17.33 -3.20
N THR A 19 -1.94 17.51 -4.38
CA THR A 19 -3.23 16.91 -4.76
C THR A 19 -3.16 15.38 -4.77
N HIS A 20 -2.08 14.81 -5.30
CA HIS A 20 -1.89 13.35 -5.28
C HIS A 20 -1.88 12.81 -3.85
N LYS A 21 -1.04 13.37 -2.97
CA LYS A 21 -0.98 12.95 -1.56
C LYS A 21 -2.33 13.07 -0.84
N ASN A 22 -3.06 14.16 -1.07
CA ASN A 22 -4.36 14.39 -0.45
C ASN A 22 -5.46 13.45 -0.96
N SER A 23 -5.30 12.91 -2.17
CA SER A 23 -6.30 12.01 -2.78
C SER A 23 -6.03 10.53 -2.50
N ILE A 24 -4.84 10.19 -1.97
CA ILE A 24 -4.51 8.80 -1.62
C ILE A 24 -5.36 8.36 -0.42
N ARG A 25 -5.85 7.12 -0.51
CA ARG A 25 -6.50 6.45 0.62
C ARG A 25 -5.45 6.11 1.67
N VAL A 26 -5.35 6.94 2.70
CA VAL A 26 -4.46 6.69 3.83
C VAL A 26 -4.92 5.50 4.64
N VAL A 27 -3.97 4.73 5.15
CA VAL A 27 -4.27 3.68 6.13
C VAL A 27 -4.39 4.31 7.51
N ASN A 28 -5.47 4.00 8.21
CA ASN A 28 -5.73 4.45 9.57
C ASN A 28 -6.36 3.32 10.40
N PRO A 29 -6.45 3.47 11.74
CA PRO A 29 -7.01 2.42 12.60
C PRO A 29 -8.44 2.00 12.23
N ALA A 30 -9.24 2.90 11.67
CA ALA A 30 -10.63 2.63 11.28
C ALA A 30 -10.75 1.81 9.99
N ASN A 31 -9.78 1.88 9.08
CA ASN A 31 -9.83 1.18 7.79
C ASN A 31 -8.83 0.04 7.64
N LYS A 32 -7.82 -0.11 8.51
CA LYS A 32 -6.78 -1.14 8.39
C LYS A 32 -7.32 -2.57 8.33
N ARG A 33 -8.39 -2.87 9.08
CA ARG A 33 -9.08 -4.17 9.08
C ARG A 33 -9.76 -4.52 7.76
N ARG A 34 -10.03 -3.52 6.92
CA ARG A 34 -10.65 -3.69 5.59
C ARG A 34 -9.62 -3.93 4.49
N ILE A 35 -8.34 -3.89 4.83
CA ILE A 35 -7.25 -4.09 3.87
C ILE A 35 -6.81 -5.54 3.99
N ASP A 36 -6.97 -6.25 2.88
CA ASP A 36 -6.46 -7.60 2.72
C ASP A 36 -4.97 -7.55 2.36
N VAL A 37 -4.14 -8.27 3.10
CA VAL A 37 -2.71 -8.39 2.83
C VAL A 37 -2.41 -9.84 2.47
N ILE A 38 -1.86 -10.06 1.28
CA ILE A 38 -1.45 -11.38 0.82
C ILE A 38 0.05 -11.51 1.01
N VAL A 39 0.48 -12.50 1.78
CA VAL A 39 1.89 -12.81 1.99
C VAL A 39 2.24 -13.99 1.09
N VAL A 40 3.17 -13.79 0.16
CA VAL A 40 3.62 -14.85 -0.75
C VAL A 40 4.95 -15.40 -0.26
N GLY A 41 4.94 -16.68 0.13
CA GLY A 41 6.10 -17.40 0.67
C GLY A 41 5.93 -17.71 2.16
N THR A 42 6.07 -18.99 2.53
CA THR A 42 5.78 -19.51 3.88
C THR A 42 7.04 -19.77 4.72
N GLY A 43 8.18 -19.20 4.32
CA GLY A 43 9.43 -19.29 5.08
C GLY A 43 9.40 -18.43 6.36
N LEU A 44 10.53 -18.42 7.08
CA LEU A 44 10.67 -17.69 8.36
C LEU A 44 10.27 -16.21 8.24
N ALA A 45 10.66 -15.55 7.15
CA ALA A 45 10.32 -14.15 6.88
C ALA A 45 8.84 -13.95 6.54
N GLY A 46 8.23 -14.90 5.82
CA GLY A 46 6.81 -14.82 5.47
C GLY A 46 5.91 -15.02 6.67
N ALA A 47 6.23 -16.02 7.50
CA ALA A 47 5.50 -16.30 8.74
C ALA A 47 5.60 -15.13 9.73
N SER A 48 6.79 -14.54 9.92
CA SER A 48 6.97 -13.40 10.83
C SER A 48 6.25 -12.15 10.31
N ALA A 49 6.32 -11.85 9.01
CA ALA A 49 5.60 -10.73 8.42
C ALA A 49 4.08 -10.90 8.53
N ALA A 50 3.56 -12.09 8.25
CA ALA A 50 2.13 -12.40 8.37
C ALA A 50 1.65 -12.24 9.82
N ALA A 51 2.40 -12.76 10.79
CA ALA A 51 2.07 -12.63 12.21
C ALA A 51 2.05 -11.17 12.65
N SER A 52 3.10 -10.39 12.37
CA SER A 52 3.17 -8.98 12.77
C SER A 52 2.05 -8.15 12.14
N LEU A 53 1.70 -8.40 10.88
CA LEU A 53 0.60 -7.69 10.22
C LEU A 53 -0.78 -8.11 10.76
N ALA A 54 -0.95 -9.37 11.13
CA ALA A 54 -2.17 -9.85 11.78
C ALA A 54 -2.32 -9.25 13.20
N GLU A 55 -1.23 -9.14 13.98
CA GLU A 55 -1.21 -8.46 15.28
C GLU A 55 -1.55 -6.97 15.14
N LEU A 56 -1.07 -6.33 14.09
CA LEU A 56 -1.48 -4.99 13.72
C LEU A 56 -2.93 -4.91 13.23
N GLY A 57 -3.68 -6.01 13.17
CA GLY A 57 -5.11 -6.02 12.86
C GLY A 57 -5.45 -5.85 11.38
N TYR A 58 -4.53 -6.19 10.48
CA TYR A 58 -4.83 -6.36 9.06
C TYR A 58 -5.47 -7.73 8.80
N ASN A 59 -6.20 -7.86 7.69
CA ASN A 59 -6.71 -9.15 7.26
C ASN A 59 -5.66 -9.87 6.41
N VAL A 60 -4.88 -10.77 7.02
CA VAL A 60 -3.75 -11.43 6.36
C VAL A 60 -4.18 -12.77 5.75
N LYS A 61 -3.76 -13.01 4.51
CA LYS A 61 -3.89 -14.28 3.79
C LYS A 61 -2.47 -14.76 3.45
N ALA A 62 -2.04 -15.86 4.06
CA ALA A 62 -0.72 -16.46 3.87
C ALA A 62 -0.81 -17.73 3.02
#